data_AF-A0A9X3H0F3-F1
#
_entry.id   AF-A0A9X3H0F3-F1
#
_cell.length_a   1.000
_cell.length_b   1.000
_cell.length_c   1.000
_cell.angle_alpha   90.00
_cell.angle_beta   90.00
_cell.angle_gamma   90.00
#
_symmetry.space_group_name_H-M   'P 1'
#
loop_
_entity.id
_entity.type
_entity.pdbx_description
1 polymer ?
#
loop_
_entity_poly.entity_id
_entity_poly.type
_entity_poly.pdbx_seq_one_letter_code
_entity_poly.pdbx_strand_id
1 'polypeptide(L)' 'MIVCVCRRVSDRDIARHAKAGLGFDEIQLELGVATQCGGCEGYARDVVAQCHGACPTAHIRRQNATHPPRELPPAP' A
#
# COMPACT_ATOMS: atom_id res chain seq x y z
N MET A 1 -7.73 -6.87 -13.37
CA MET A 1 -6.80 -6.42 -14.44
C MET A 1 -5.53 -7.28 -14.42
N ILE A 2 -4.95 -7.61 -15.58
CA ILE A 2 -3.61 -8.23 -15.63
C ILE A 2 -2.56 -7.17 -15.28
N VAL A 3 -1.77 -7.44 -14.24
CA VAL A 3 -0.69 -6.58 -13.75
C VAL A 3 0.65 -7.01 -14.35
N CYS A 4 0.93 -8.32 -14.32
CA CYS A 4 2.15 -8.88 -14.92
C CYS A 4 1.79 -9.70 -16.15
N VAL A 5 2.08 -9.19 -17.35
CA VAL A 5 1.84 -9.93 -18.60
C VAL A 5 2.77 -11.13 -18.73
N CYS A 6 4.05 -10.95 -18.40
CA CYS A 6 5.10 -11.97 -18.41
C CYS A 6 4.71 -13.28 -17.70
N ARG A 7 4.12 -13.15 -16.50
CA ARG A 7 3.73 -14.30 -15.65
C ARG A 7 2.22 -14.49 -15.54
N ARG A 8 1.43 -13.68 -16.25
CA ARG A 8 -0.04 -13.69 -16.24
C ARG A 8 -0.63 -13.51 -14.84
N VAL A 9 -0.09 -12.57 -14.07
CA VAL A 9 -0.55 -12.27 -12.71
C VAL A 9 -1.55 -11.13 -12.75
N SER A 10 -2.72 -11.32 -12.12
CA SER A 10 -3.73 -10.28 -11.98
C SER A 10 -3.62 -9.49 -10.67
N ASP A 11 -4.25 -8.33 -10.62
CA ASP A 11 -4.48 -7.55 -9.39
C ASP A 11 -5.13 -8.39 -8.29
N ARG A 12 -6.07 -9.27 -8.65
CA ARG A 12 -6.77 -10.14 -7.71
C ARG A 12 -5.82 -11.18 -7.09
N ASP A 13 -4.87 -11.69 -7.86
CA ASP A 13 -3.89 -12.67 -7.35
C ASP A 13 -2.96 -12.01 -6.32
N ILE A 14 -2.46 -10.81 -6.64
CA ILE A 14 -1.62 -10.01 -5.74
C ILE A 14 -2.40 -9.66 -4.47
N ALA A 15 -3.62 -9.12 -4.63
CA ALA A 15 -4.47 -8.72 -3.51
C ALA A 15 -4.82 -9.89 -2.58
N ARG A 16 -5.00 -11.10 -3.11
CA ARG A 16 -5.25 -12.30 -2.30
C ARG A 16 -4.09 -12.59 -1.36
N HIS A 17 -2.86 -12.57 -1.87
CA HIS A 17 -1.67 -12.86 -1.07
C HIS A 17 -1.36 -11.72 -0.09
N ALA A 18 -1.49 -10.46 -0.53
CA ALA A 18 -1.32 -9.31 0.34
C ALA A 18 -2.29 -9.32 1.53
N LYS A 19 -3.57 -9.69 1.30
CA LYS A 19 -4.58 -9.86 2.37
C LYS A 19 -4.31 -11.05 3.28
N ALA A 20 -3.55 -12.04 2.83
CA ALA A 20 -3.06 -13.13 3.67
C ALA A 20 -1.83 -12.73 4.51
N GLY A 21 -1.40 -11.47 4.43
CA GLY A 21 -0.29 -10.92 5.23
C GLY A 21 1.07 -11.04 4.57
N LEU A 22 1.15 -11.49 3.32
CA LEU A 22 2.43 -11.63 2.62
C LEU A 22 2.95 -10.24 2.19
N GLY A 23 4.27 -10.07 2.31
CA GLY A 23 4.99 -8.92 1.77
C GLY A 23 5.18 -9.05 0.25
N PHE A 24 5.69 -7.99 -0.37
CA PHE A 24 5.93 -8.01 -1.81
C PHE A 24 6.96 -9.07 -2.22
N ASP A 25 8.00 -9.29 -1.42
CA ASP A 25 9.05 -10.26 -1.73
C ASP A 25 8.52 -11.71 -1.71
N GLU A 26 7.69 -12.07 -0.73
CA GLU A 26 6.98 -13.36 -0.73
C GLU A 26 6.02 -13.47 -1.92
N ILE A 27 5.26 -12.41 -2.23
CA ILE A 27 4.34 -12.41 -3.38
C ILE A 27 5.10 -12.59 -4.70
N GLN A 28 6.29 -11.98 -4.82
CA GLN A 28 7.17 -12.14 -5.97
C GLN A 28 7.70 -13.57 -6.10
N LEU A 29 8.02 -14.23 -4.99
CA LEU A 29 8.42 -15.65 -4.97
C LEU A 29 7.26 -16.57 -5.41
N GLU A 30 6.08 -16.38 -4.85
CA GLU A 30 4.91 -17.25 -5.07
C GLU A 30 4.30 -17.09 -6.48
N LEU A 31 4.16 -15.85 -6.95
CA LEU A 31 3.48 -15.54 -8.22
C LEU A 31 4.45 -15.31 -9.38
N GLY A 32 5.73 -15.11 -9.10
CA GLY A 32 6.73 -14.70 -10.09
C GLY A 32 6.53 -13.26 -10.61
N VAL A 33 5.64 -12.46 -10.02
CA VAL A 33 5.43 -11.05 -10.45
C VAL A 33 6.75 -10.28 -10.44
N ALA A 34 6.97 -9.40 -11.43
CA ALA A 34 8.21 -8.64 -11.62
C ALA A 34 9.51 -9.45 -11.88
N THR A 35 9.48 -10.78 -11.95
CA THR A 35 10.71 -11.60 -12.13
C THR A 35 11.24 -11.72 -13.56
N GLN A 36 10.61 -11.09 -14.56
CA GLN A 36 11.06 -11.14 -15.97
C GLN A 36 11.47 -9.75 -16.47
N CYS A 37 10.55 -8.97 -17.04
CA CYS A 37 10.88 -7.64 -17.57
C CYS A 37 10.89 -6.53 -16.50
N GLY A 38 10.42 -6.80 -15.28
CA GLY A 38 10.34 -5.84 -14.18
C GLY A 38 9.29 -4.72 -14.32
N GLY A 39 8.78 -4.44 -15.52
CA GLY A 39 7.94 -3.26 -15.79
C GLY A 39 6.61 -3.16 -15.02
N CYS A 40 6.17 -4.24 -14.37
CA CYS A 40 4.97 -4.25 -13.53
C CYS A 40 5.22 -3.97 -12.04
N GLU A 41 6.48 -3.89 -11.60
CA GLU A 41 6.87 -3.85 -10.17
C GLU A 41 6.20 -2.72 -9.39
N GLY A 42 6.26 -1.48 -9.89
CA GLY A 42 5.68 -0.32 -9.22
C GLY A 42 4.17 -0.50 -8.99
N TYR A 43 3.43 -0.84 -10.04
CA TYR A 43 1.99 -1.08 -9.94
C TYR A 43 1.66 -2.26 -9.03
N ALA A 44 2.45 -3.35 -9.07
CA ALA A 44 2.24 -4.50 -8.20
C ALA A 44 2.45 -4.14 -6.72
N ARG A 45 3.47 -3.32 -6.40
CA ARG A 45 3.69 -2.79 -5.04
C ARG A 45 2.55 -1.89 -4.58
N ASP A 46 2.01 -1.05 -5.46
CA ASP A 46 0.86 -0.21 -5.13
C ASP A 46 -0.36 -1.06 -4.74
N VAL A 47 -0.61 -2.17 -5.44
CA VAL A 47 -1.70 -3.10 -5.08
C VAL A 47 -1.49 -3.73 -3.70
N VAL A 48 -0.24 -4.11 -3.37
CA VAL A 48 0.09 -4.64 -2.03
C VAL A 48 -0.13 -3.57 -0.96
N ALA A 49 0.38 -2.37 -1.16
CA ALA A 49 0.24 -1.24 -0.23
C ALA A 49 -1.23 -0.86 0.00
N GLN A 50 -2.05 -0.86 -1.06
CA GLN A 50 -3.49 -0.63 -0.95
C GLN A 50 -4.18 -1.70 -0.10
N CYS A 51 -3.76 -2.96 -0.16
CA CYS A 51 -4.34 -4.03 0.66
C CYS A 51 -3.97 -3.91 2.13
N HIS A 52 -2.76 -3.45 2.45
CA HIS A 52 -2.31 -3.23 3.83
C HIS A 52 -2.85 -1.93 4.43
N GLY A 53 -2.98 -0.88 3.60
CA GLY A 53 -3.56 0.40 4.00
C GLY A 53 -5.09 0.39 4.10
N ALA A 54 -5.76 -0.50 3.37
CA ALA A 54 -7.19 -0.76 3.52
C ALA A 54 -7.48 -1.66 4.73
N CYS A 55 -6.95 -1.31 5.90
CA CYS A 55 -7.63 -1.66 7.13
C CYS A 55 -9.01 -0.99 7.07
N PRO A 56 -10.14 -1.67 7.35
CA PRO A 56 -11.38 -0.97 7.63
C PRO A 56 -11.11 -0.15 8.88
N THR A 57 -10.76 1.12 8.71
CA THR A 57 -10.57 2.04 9.81
C THR A 57 -11.91 2.09 10.53
N ALA A 58 -12.01 1.41 11.68
CA ALA A 58 -13.10 1.67 12.61
C ALA A 58 -13.07 3.18 12.86
N HIS A 59 -14.14 3.88 12.46
CA HIS A 59 -14.26 5.33 12.57
C HIS A 59 -14.22 5.77 14.05
N ILE A 60 -13.03 5.86 14.65
CA ILE A 60 -12.86 6.52 15.94
C ILE A 60 -12.84 8.02 15.65
N ARG A 61 -14.01 8.66 15.80
CA ARG A 61 -14.15 10.13 15.76
C ARG A 61 -13.40 10.75 16.93
N ARG A 62 -12.15 11.17 16.69
CA ARG A 62 -11.36 11.94 17.65
C ARG A 62 -11.87 13.39 17.67
N GLN A 63 -12.51 13.79 18.76
CA GLN A 63 -12.89 15.20 18.95
C GLN A 63 -11.63 16.03 19.17
N ASN A 64 -11.49 17.06 18.35
CA ASN A 64 -10.36 17.96 18.27
C ASN A 64 -10.24 18.79 19.57
N ALA A 65 -9.17 18.60 20.34
CA ALA A 65 -8.80 19.53 21.39
C ALA A 65 -8.14 20.75 20.73
N THR A 66 -8.94 21.79 20.50
CA THR A 66 -8.51 23.13 20.13
C THR A 66 -7.41 23.61 21.08
N HIS A 67 -6.24 23.91 20.53
CA HIS A 67 -5.28 24.77 21.22
C HIS A 67 -4.93 25.93 20.26
N PRO A 68 -5.11 27.20 20.67
CA PRO A 68 -4.78 28.33 19.82
C PRO A 68 -3.26 28.43 19.64
N PRO A 69 -2.77 28.95 18.49
CA PRO A 69 -1.36 29.24 18.31
C PRO A 69 -0.97 30.43 19.22
N ARG A 70 0.11 30.23 19.98
CA ARG A 70 0.75 31.23 20.83
C ARG A 70 1.56 32.16 19.93
N GLU A 71 1.12 33.41 19.80
CA GLU A 71 1.90 34.46 19.14
C GLU A 71 3.24 34.63 19.87
N LEU A 72 4.34 34.58 19.12
CA LEU A 72 5.68 34.89 19.61
C LEU A 72 6.12 36.21 18.99
N PRO A 73 6.48 37.24 19.78
CA PRO A 73 7.00 38.49 19.22
C PRO A 73 8.39 38.27 18.61
N PRO A 74 8.75 38.93 17.50
CA PRO A 74 10.13 38.96 17.04
C PRO A 74 10.98 39.80 18.00
N ALA A 75 12.17 39.30 18.32
CA ALA A 75 13.22 40.00 19.03
C ALA A 75 14.55 39.81 18.30
N PRO A 76 15.56 40.66 18.53
CA PRO A 76 15.55 42.12 18.58
C PRO A 76 15.77 42.78 17.20
#